data_AF-A0A1Y6D1Q2-F1
#
_entry.id   AF-A0A1Y6D1Q2-F1
#
_cell.length_a   1.000
_cell.length_b   1.000
_cell.length_c   1.000
_cell.angle_alpha   90.00
_cell.angle_beta   90.00
_cell.angle_gamma   90.00
#
_symmetry.space_group_name_H-M   'P 1'
#
loop_
_entity.id
_entity.type
_entity.pdbx_description
1 polymer ?
#
loop_
_entity_poly.entity_id
_entity_poly.type
_entity_poly.pdbx_seq_one_letter_code
_entity_poly.pdbx_strand_id
1 'polypeptide(L)'
;MGSTTKRIPLLIQQLNRAILAARDVQLGTLLNDIITQFNALRADVAALRTRMNTASLASAGLAIKTSSSAVVKYTGTISAIVAGVPIRKTAGDMPALAGTLATAKSAAWAFYIDESGTLSVSAKTADKTTHDLALAALPANPDNKALVGFVVIDNATGSNFVGGTTALDTASLTVTYYNAIGMTAFVAVLASADLAALNER
;
A
#
# COMPACT_ATOMS: atom_id res chain seq x y z
N MET A 1 72.01 -13.36 -25.91
CA MET A 1 71.06 -12.88 -26.95
C MET A 1 69.92 -13.89 -27.20
N GLY A 2 69.18 -14.33 -26.17
CA GLY A 2 68.16 -15.40 -26.33
C GLY A 2 66.79 -15.16 -25.69
N SER A 3 66.45 -13.91 -25.34
CA SER A 3 65.31 -13.62 -24.44
C SER A 3 64.08 -13.01 -25.15
N THR A 4 64.25 -12.31 -26.27
CA THR A 4 63.17 -11.51 -26.88
C THR A 4 62.20 -12.34 -27.74
N THR A 5 62.70 -13.36 -28.44
CA THR A 5 61.90 -14.16 -29.39
C THR A 5 60.83 -15.03 -28.73
N LYS A 6 61.05 -15.48 -27.48
CA LYS A 6 60.05 -16.26 -26.71
C LYS A 6 59.06 -15.40 -25.93
N ARG A 7 59.36 -14.10 -25.74
CA ARG A 7 58.51 -13.19 -24.96
C ARG A 7 57.26 -12.76 -25.71
N ILE A 8 57.35 -12.52 -27.02
CA ILE A 8 56.22 -12.07 -27.84
C ILE A 8 55.08 -13.11 -27.88
N PRO A 9 55.33 -14.41 -28.15
CA PRO A 9 54.28 -15.43 -28.14
C PRO A 9 53.64 -15.63 -26.77
N LEU A 10 54.44 -15.53 -25.69
CA LEU A 10 53.94 -15.62 -24.33
C LEU A 10 53.00 -14.46 -23.98
N LEU A 11 53.35 -13.24 -24.40
CA LEU A 11 52.51 -12.05 -24.20
C LEU A 11 51.17 -12.17 -24.92
N ILE A 12 51.17 -12.67 -26.17
CA ILE A 12 49.94 -12.89 -26.95
C ILE A 12 49.04 -13.91 -26.25
N GLN A 13 49.60 -15.00 -25.73
CA GLN A 13 48.82 -16.00 -24.99
C GLN A 13 48.23 -15.42 -23.69
N GLN A 14 49.00 -14.61 -22.95
CA GLN A 14 48.51 -13.94 -21.74
C GLN A 14 47.38 -12.96 -22.06
N LEU A 15 47.54 -12.17 -23.13
CA LEU A 15 46.54 -11.21 -23.58
C LEU A 15 45.24 -11.92 -23.99
N ASN A 16 45.32 -12.99 -24.78
CA ASN A 16 44.14 -13.75 -25.19
C ASN A 16 43.39 -14.36 -23.98
N ARG A 17 44.12 -14.88 -22.98
CA ARG A 17 43.50 -15.38 -21.74
C ARG A 17 42.83 -14.25 -20.93
N ALA A 18 43.50 -13.11 -20.82
CA ALA A 18 42.97 -11.95 -20.10
C ALA A 18 41.69 -11.41 -20.76
N ILE A 19 41.65 -11.34 -22.10
CA ILE A 19 40.46 -10.90 -22.86
C ILE A 19 39.29 -11.87 -22.64
N LEU A 20 39.53 -13.18 -22.73
CA LEU A 20 38.49 -14.19 -22.50
C LEU A 20 37.94 -14.10 -21.07
N ALA A 21 38.81 -14.00 -20.06
CA ALA A 21 38.39 -13.87 -18.67
C ALA A 21 37.60 -12.59 -18.41
N ALA A 22 38.04 -11.44 -18.96
CA ALA A 22 37.33 -10.18 -18.81
C ALA A 22 35.93 -10.22 -19.46
N ARG A 23 35.82 -10.87 -20.62
CA ARG A 23 34.54 -11.10 -21.29
C ARG A 23 33.62 -11.96 -20.43
N ASP A 24 34.11 -13.08 -19.91
CA ASP A 24 33.29 -14.01 -19.13
C ASP A 24 32.81 -13.37 -17.81
N VAL A 25 33.62 -12.51 -17.18
CA VAL A 25 33.22 -11.70 -16.02
C VAL A 25 32.11 -10.71 -16.37
N GLN A 26 32.24 -9.97 -17.48
CA GLN A 26 31.21 -9.02 -17.92
C GLN A 26 29.89 -9.71 -18.26
N LEU A 27 29.94 -10.86 -18.94
CA LEU A 27 28.75 -11.69 -19.20
C LEU A 27 28.13 -12.22 -17.91
N GLY A 28 28.94 -12.64 -16.93
CA GLY A 28 28.46 -13.06 -15.62
C GLY A 28 27.72 -11.96 -14.87
N THR A 29 28.27 -10.74 -14.86
CA THR A 29 27.60 -9.56 -14.27
C THR A 29 26.29 -9.26 -14.98
N LEU A 30 26.30 -9.18 -16.31
CA LEU A 30 25.08 -8.92 -17.09
C LEU A 30 24.00 -9.96 -16.83
N LEU A 31 24.38 -11.24 -16.73
CA LEU A 31 23.44 -12.32 -16.45
C LEU A 31 22.81 -12.17 -15.05
N ASN A 32 23.60 -11.84 -14.03
CA ASN A 32 23.11 -11.60 -12.68
C ASN A 32 22.16 -10.38 -12.61
N ASP A 33 22.48 -9.31 -13.34
CA ASP A 33 21.62 -8.12 -13.42
C ASP A 33 20.27 -8.46 -14.07
N ILE A 34 20.27 -9.18 -15.18
CA ILE A 34 19.05 -9.62 -15.87
C ILE A 34 18.20 -10.52 -14.96
N ILE A 35 18.82 -11.47 -14.25
CA ILE A 35 18.11 -12.34 -13.30
C ILE A 35 17.45 -11.52 -12.19
N THR A 36 18.17 -10.54 -11.65
CA THR A 36 17.67 -9.64 -10.60
C THR A 36 16.48 -8.82 -11.10
N GLN A 37 16.60 -8.19 -12.27
CA GLN A 37 15.52 -7.42 -12.89
C GLN A 37 14.29 -8.27 -13.20
N PHE A 38 14.49 -9.49 -13.71
CA PHE A 38 13.38 -10.41 -14.00
C PHE A 38 12.63 -10.83 -12.73
N ASN A 39 13.35 -11.09 -11.64
CA ASN A 39 12.72 -11.43 -10.36
C ASN A 39 11.94 -10.24 -9.77
N ALA A 40 12.46 -9.02 -9.89
CA ALA A 40 11.75 -7.80 -9.48
C ALA A 40 10.45 -7.62 -10.31
N LEU A 41 10.54 -7.72 -11.64
CA LEU A 41 9.39 -7.62 -12.53
C LEU A 41 8.32 -8.68 -12.20
N ARG A 42 8.71 -9.92 -11.89
CA ARG A 42 7.78 -10.96 -11.49
C ARG A 42 7.03 -10.62 -10.20
N ALA A 43 7.72 -10.03 -9.23
CA ALA A 43 7.10 -9.57 -7.99
C ALA A 43 6.10 -8.43 -8.25
N ASP A 44 6.48 -7.47 -9.09
CA ASP A 44 5.63 -6.33 -9.45
C ASP A 44 4.36 -6.78 -10.20
N VAL A 45 4.49 -7.69 -11.16
CA VAL A 45 3.34 -8.26 -11.90
C VAL A 45 2.41 -9.03 -10.96
N ALA A 46 2.94 -9.78 -10.00
CA ALA A 46 2.13 -10.49 -9.01
C ALA A 46 1.35 -9.51 -8.12
N ALA A 47 2.01 -8.44 -7.64
CA ALA A 47 1.37 -7.40 -6.85
C ALA A 47 0.27 -6.66 -7.66
N LEU A 48 0.54 -6.34 -8.92
CA LEU A 48 -0.43 -5.70 -9.81
C LEU A 48 -1.66 -6.59 -10.02
N ARG A 49 -1.46 -7.89 -10.26
CA ARG A 49 -2.57 -8.85 -10.44
C ARG A 49 -3.47 -8.91 -9.20
N THR A 50 -2.90 -9.00 -8.01
CA THR A 50 -3.66 -9.04 -6.75
C THR A 50 -4.50 -7.76 -6.56
N ARG A 51 -3.90 -6.60 -6.86
CA ARG A 51 -4.58 -5.30 -6.74
C ARG A 51 -5.67 -5.08 -7.80
N MET A 52 -5.43 -5.49 -9.04
CA MET A 52 -6.44 -5.39 -10.11
C MET A 52 -7.64 -6.30 -9.86
N ASN A 53 -7.41 -7.44 -9.19
CA ASN A 53 -8.48 -8.36 -8.80
C ASN A 53 -9.19 -7.97 -7.49
N THR A 54 -8.82 -6.83 -6.88
CA THR A 54 -9.39 -6.37 -5.62
C THR A 54 -9.61 -4.85 -5.64
N ALA A 55 -10.84 -4.41 -5.92
CA ALA A 55 -11.16 -2.99 -6.00
C ALA A 55 -12.65 -2.71 -5.67
N SER A 56 -12.91 -1.55 -5.09
CA SER A 56 -14.27 -1.00 -4.99
C SER A 56 -14.69 -0.43 -6.34
N LEU A 57 -15.77 -0.97 -6.91
CA LEU A 57 -16.36 -0.49 -8.17
C LEU A 57 -17.30 0.69 -7.94
N ALA A 58 -18.01 0.67 -6.82
CA ALA A 58 -18.85 1.75 -6.33
C ALA A 58 -18.89 1.69 -4.81
N SER A 59 -18.48 2.78 -4.16
CA SER A 59 -18.61 2.91 -2.71
C SER A 59 -19.90 3.63 -2.35
N ALA A 60 -20.57 3.09 -1.33
CA ALA A 60 -21.70 3.71 -0.69
C ALA A 60 -21.24 4.87 0.20
N GLY A 61 -22.02 5.95 0.26
CA GLY A 61 -21.71 7.08 1.12
C GLY A 61 -21.59 6.66 2.59
N LEU A 62 -20.43 6.92 3.20
CA LEU A 62 -20.22 6.74 4.63
C LEU A 62 -20.83 7.91 5.41
N ALA A 63 -21.47 7.59 6.53
CA ALA A 63 -22.07 8.59 7.42
C ALA A 63 -22.20 8.04 8.86
N ILE A 64 -22.48 8.89 9.83
CA ILE A 64 -22.88 8.44 11.16
C ILE A 64 -24.21 7.67 11.09
N LYS A 65 -24.36 6.57 11.85
CA LYS A 65 -25.56 5.72 11.81
C LYS A 65 -26.84 6.52 12.12
N THR A 66 -26.82 7.20 13.26
CA THR A 66 -27.86 8.07 13.82
C THR A 66 -27.21 9.07 14.76
N SER A 67 -27.92 10.11 15.18
CA SER A 67 -27.41 11.05 16.19
C SER A 67 -27.01 10.31 17.48
N SER A 68 -25.94 10.77 18.12
CA SER A 68 -25.31 10.18 19.29
C SER A 68 -24.73 8.77 19.07
N SER A 69 -24.54 8.33 17.83
CA SER A 69 -24.01 7.00 17.54
C SER A 69 -22.47 6.97 17.51
N ALA A 70 -21.89 5.93 18.09
CA ALA A 70 -20.46 5.60 17.97
C ALA A 70 -20.13 4.78 16.70
N VAL A 71 -21.11 4.55 15.83
CA VAL A 71 -21.01 3.64 14.68
C VAL A 71 -21.21 4.40 13.36
N VAL A 72 -20.35 4.07 12.40
CA VAL A 72 -20.45 4.52 11.01
C VAL A 72 -21.40 3.59 10.24
N LYS A 73 -22.23 4.12 9.35
CA LYS A 73 -23.04 3.37 8.38
C LYS A 73 -22.57 3.64 6.96
N TYR A 74 -22.95 2.75 6.06
CA TYR A 74 -22.93 3.00 4.62
C TYR A 74 -24.37 3.10 4.11
N THR A 75 -24.68 4.19 3.41
CA THR A 75 -26.06 4.61 3.10
C THR A 75 -26.63 4.02 1.82
N GLY A 76 -25.79 3.39 1.00
CA GLY A 76 -26.13 2.82 -0.30
C GLY A 76 -25.54 1.43 -0.51
N THR A 77 -25.51 0.98 -1.76
CA THR A 77 -24.94 -0.33 -2.10
C THR A 77 -23.43 -0.21 -2.35
N ILE A 78 -22.65 -1.03 -1.65
CA ILE A 78 -21.24 -1.26 -1.96
C ILE A 78 -21.19 -2.29 -3.08
N SER A 79 -20.45 -1.99 -4.15
CA SER A 79 -20.09 -2.94 -5.20
C SER A 79 -18.57 -3.04 -5.27
N ALA A 80 -18.01 -4.23 -5.12
CA ALA A 80 -16.58 -4.47 -5.17
C ALA A 80 -16.27 -5.76 -5.92
N ILE A 81 -15.02 -5.90 -6.37
CA ILE A 81 -14.44 -7.18 -6.74
C ILE A 81 -13.37 -7.47 -5.69
N VAL A 82 -13.37 -8.68 -5.14
CA VAL A 82 -12.36 -9.13 -4.17
C VAL A 82 -11.85 -10.49 -4.61
N ALA A 83 -10.54 -10.60 -4.86
CA ALA A 83 -9.93 -11.81 -5.41
C ALA A 83 -10.64 -12.34 -6.69
N GLY A 84 -11.21 -11.45 -7.51
CA GLY A 84 -11.97 -11.80 -8.71
C GLY A 84 -13.44 -12.16 -8.48
N VAL A 85 -13.92 -12.17 -7.23
CA VAL A 85 -15.32 -12.42 -6.88
C VAL A 85 -16.09 -11.10 -6.78
N PRO A 86 -17.17 -10.91 -7.54
CA PRO A 86 -18.02 -9.73 -7.42
C PRO A 86 -18.85 -9.80 -6.14
N ILE A 87 -18.74 -8.75 -5.33
CA ILE A 87 -19.44 -8.60 -4.06
C ILE A 87 -20.38 -7.42 -4.13
N ARG A 88 -21.60 -7.61 -3.63
CA ARG A 88 -22.59 -6.55 -3.43
C ARG A 88 -23.14 -6.61 -2.02
N LYS A 89 -23.17 -5.46 -1.35
CA LYS A 89 -23.73 -5.34 -0.01
C LYS A 89 -24.60 -4.09 0.07
N THR A 90 -25.87 -4.27 0.38
CA THR A 90 -26.84 -3.18 0.56
C THR A 90 -26.62 -2.48 1.89
N ALA A 91 -27.08 -1.23 1.98
CA ALA A 91 -26.91 -0.33 3.13
C ALA A 91 -26.99 -1.04 4.50
N GLY A 92 -26.11 -0.63 5.40
CA GLY A 92 -26.00 -1.22 6.73
C GLY A 92 -24.94 -0.53 7.59
N ASP A 93 -24.57 -1.18 8.68
CA ASP A 93 -23.60 -0.66 9.64
C ASP A 93 -22.18 -1.15 9.35
N MET A 94 -21.20 -0.27 9.54
CA MET A 94 -19.80 -0.65 9.58
C MET A 94 -19.45 -1.30 10.93
N PRO A 95 -18.41 -2.14 10.98
CA PRO A 95 -17.85 -2.60 12.24
C PRO A 95 -17.48 -1.43 13.15
N ALA A 96 -17.69 -1.61 14.46
CA ALA A 96 -17.37 -0.59 15.45
C ALA A 96 -15.89 -0.23 15.42
N LEU A 97 -15.59 1.07 15.56
CA LEU A 97 -14.21 1.53 15.69
C LEU A 97 -13.61 1.02 16.99
N ALA A 98 -12.32 0.71 16.99
CA ALA A 98 -11.60 0.28 18.18
C ALA A 98 -10.40 1.20 18.46
N GLY A 99 -10.02 1.28 19.73
CA GLY A 99 -8.89 2.07 20.23
C GLY A 99 -9.29 3.44 20.77
N THR A 100 -8.33 4.07 21.44
CA THR A 100 -8.48 5.39 22.07
C THR A 100 -7.65 6.42 21.33
N LEU A 101 -8.26 7.53 20.93
CA LEU A 101 -7.59 8.70 20.37
C LEU A 101 -7.47 9.77 21.45
N ALA A 102 -6.22 10.16 21.74
CA ALA A 102 -5.95 11.21 22.71
C ALA A 102 -6.53 12.57 22.26
N THR A 103 -6.65 13.49 23.21
CA THR A 103 -7.06 14.87 22.95
C THR A 103 -6.01 15.64 22.18
N ALA A 104 -6.45 16.61 21.37
CA ALA A 104 -5.63 17.39 20.44
C ALA A 104 -4.83 16.53 19.44
N LYS A 105 -5.43 15.41 18.99
CA LYS A 105 -4.84 14.49 18.03
C LYS A 105 -5.85 14.08 16.95
N SER A 106 -5.32 13.58 15.85
CA SER A 106 -6.07 13.03 14.73
C SER A 106 -5.68 11.58 14.48
N ALA A 107 -6.64 10.73 14.11
CA ALA A 107 -6.39 9.36 13.68
C ALA A 107 -7.41 8.91 12.62
N ALA A 108 -7.04 7.88 11.87
CA ALA A 108 -7.85 7.31 10.80
C ALA A 108 -8.17 5.83 11.04
N TRP A 109 -9.29 5.40 10.47
CA TRP A 109 -9.74 4.01 10.41
C TRP A 109 -10.28 3.71 9.02
N ALA A 110 -9.79 2.64 8.40
CA ALA A 110 -10.23 2.18 7.08
C ALA A 110 -11.21 1.01 7.20
N PHE A 111 -12.21 0.99 6.33
CA PHE A 111 -13.19 -0.08 6.24
C PHE A 111 -12.96 -0.90 4.99
N TYR A 112 -13.01 -2.22 5.15
CA TYR A 112 -12.75 -3.18 4.10
C TYR A 112 -13.89 -4.17 3.97
N ILE A 113 -14.03 -4.73 2.77
CA ILE A 113 -14.89 -5.88 2.48
C ILE A 113 -14.03 -7.03 1.93
N ASP A 114 -14.27 -8.24 2.41
CA ASP A 114 -13.60 -9.45 1.91
C ASP A 114 -14.45 -10.21 0.88
N GLU A 115 -13.90 -11.31 0.35
CA GLU A 115 -14.55 -12.18 -0.65
C GLU A 115 -15.82 -12.87 -0.13
N SER A 116 -16.03 -12.94 1.19
CA SER A 116 -17.28 -13.43 1.77
C SER A 116 -18.35 -12.35 1.89
N GLY A 117 -18.00 -11.10 1.58
CA GLY A 117 -18.84 -9.93 1.82
C GLY A 117 -18.86 -9.48 3.28
N THR A 118 -17.91 -9.93 4.10
CA THR A 118 -17.77 -9.52 5.49
C THR A 118 -17.05 -8.18 5.56
N LEU A 119 -17.59 -7.26 6.37
CA LEU A 119 -16.99 -5.96 6.61
C LEU A 119 -16.02 -6.03 7.78
N SER A 120 -14.87 -5.37 7.65
CA SER A 120 -13.88 -5.23 8.71
C SER A 120 -13.36 -3.80 8.80
N VAL A 121 -12.85 -3.40 9.96
CA VAL A 121 -12.21 -2.10 10.19
C VAL A 121 -10.72 -2.32 10.47
N SER A 122 -9.87 -1.39 10.02
CA SER A 122 -8.44 -1.38 10.36
C SER A 122 -8.22 -1.12 11.85
N ALA A 123 -7.01 -1.43 12.32
CA ALA A 123 -6.52 -0.81 13.53
C ALA A 123 -6.49 0.73 13.35
N LYS A 124 -6.67 1.45 14.46
CA LYS A 124 -6.48 2.90 14.51
C LYS A 124 -5.05 3.23 14.06
N THR A 125 -4.88 4.28 13.25
CA THR A 125 -3.54 4.81 12.98
C THR A 125 -2.88 5.34 14.26
N ALA A 126 -1.57 5.56 14.23
CA ALA A 126 -0.91 6.30 15.31
C ALA A 126 -1.57 7.67 15.51
N ASP A 127 -1.55 8.20 16.74
CA ASP A 127 -2.04 9.54 17.02
C ASP A 127 -1.16 10.56 16.31
N LYS A 128 -1.78 11.36 15.45
CA LYS A 128 -1.11 12.42 14.68
C LYS A 128 -1.50 13.78 15.18
N THR A 129 -0.65 14.76 14.90
CA THR A 129 -0.88 16.16 15.28
C THR A 129 -1.85 16.87 14.34
N THR A 130 -2.02 16.35 13.11
CA THR A 130 -2.89 16.95 12.09
C THR A 130 -3.65 15.87 11.33
N HIS A 131 -4.77 16.30 10.73
CA HIS A 131 -5.62 15.50 9.87
C HIS A 131 -4.84 14.85 8.70
N ASP A 132 -4.04 15.63 7.97
CA ASP A 132 -3.29 15.16 6.80
C ASP A 132 -2.25 14.09 7.16
N LEU A 133 -1.63 14.20 8.33
CA LEU A 133 -0.70 13.19 8.82
C LEU A 133 -1.42 11.90 9.21
N ALA A 134 -2.67 11.98 9.68
CA ALA A 134 -3.50 10.81 9.95
C ALA A 134 -3.92 10.12 8.64
N LEU A 135 -4.28 10.91 7.62
CA LEU A 135 -4.57 10.43 6.28
C LEU A 135 -3.37 9.70 5.65
N ALA A 136 -2.19 10.31 5.74
CA ALA A 136 -0.94 9.73 5.23
C ALA A 136 -0.49 8.46 6.00
N ALA A 137 -1.02 8.24 7.20
CA ALA A 137 -0.71 7.07 8.02
C ALA A 137 -1.68 5.90 7.80
N LEU A 138 -2.63 6.01 6.87
CA LEU A 138 -3.50 4.89 6.51
C LEU A 138 -2.67 3.69 6.02
N PRO A 139 -3.00 2.47 6.49
CA PRO A 139 -2.30 1.28 6.03
C PRO A 139 -2.56 1.03 4.55
N ALA A 140 -1.62 0.33 3.89
CA ALA A 140 -1.88 -0.24 2.58
C ALA A 140 -3.07 -1.22 2.65
N ASN A 141 -3.82 -1.32 1.55
CA ASN A 141 -4.94 -2.26 1.47
C ASN A 141 -4.44 -3.69 1.74
N PRO A 142 -5.05 -4.41 2.69
CA PRO A 142 -4.72 -5.81 2.94
C PRO A 142 -5.00 -6.67 1.72
N ASP A 143 -4.27 -7.76 1.57
CA ASP A 143 -4.55 -8.76 0.55
C ASP A 143 -5.98 -9.32 0.69
N ASN A 144 -6.61 -9.60 -0.45
CA ASN A 144 -7.97 -10.15 -0.55
C ASN A 144 -9.03 -9.32 0.17
N LYS A 145 -8.84 -8.00 0.26
CA LYS A 145 -9.81 -7.06 0.83
C LYS A 145 -9.89 -5.78 0.01
N ALA A 146 -11.09 -5.38 -0.37
CA ALA A 146 -11.32 -4.11 -1.05
C ALA A 146 -11.60 -3.01 -0.03
N LEU A 147 -10.96 -1.85 -0.19
CA LEU A 147 -11.25 -0.65 0.58
C LEU A 147 -12.62 -0.09 0.19
N VAL A 148 -13.52 0.03 1.17
CA VAL A 148 -14.84 0.66 0.99
C VAL A 148 -14.72 2.18 1.19
N GLY A 149 -13.92 2.59 2.15
CA GLY A 149 -13.72 3.97 2.53
C GLY A 149 -13.02 4.04 3.88
N PHE A 150 -12.89 5.23 4.43
CA PHE A 150 -12.26 5.45 5.72
C PHE A 150 -12.83 6.67 6.40
N VAL A 151 -12.63 6.76 7.71
CA VAL A 151 -12.91 7.96 8.50
C VAL A 151 -11.64 8.51 9.09
N VAL A 152 -11.55 9.83 9.16
CA VAL A 152 -10.54 10.54 9.93
C VAL A 152 -11.27 11.32 11.02
N ILE A 153 -10.83 11.14 12.26
CA ILE A 153 -11.39 11.82 13.43
C ILE A 153 -10.34 12.77 13.96
N ASP A 154 -10.69 14.04 14.03
CA ASP A 154 -9.93 15.07 14.74
C ASP A 154 -10.57 15.28 16.11
N ASN A 155 -9.83 14.97 17.18
CA ASN A 155 -10.25 15.22 18.55
C ASN A 155 -9.62 16.54 19.03
N ALA A 156 -10.32 17.66 18.83
CA ALA A 156 -9.75 18.99 19.01
C ALA A 156 -9.52 19.35 20.48
N THR A 157 -10.55 19.19 21.32
CA THR A 157 -10.56 19.57 22.74
C THR A 157 -11.45 18.62 23.54
N GLY A 158 -11.33 18.55 24.87
CA GLY A 158 -12.22 17.75 25.71
C GLY A 158 -11.60 16.47 26.26
N SER A 159 -12.31 15.35 26.19
CA SER A 159 -11.85 14.03 26.67
C SER A 159 -11.37 13.14 25.51
N ASN A 160 -10.71 12.03 25.84
CA ASN A 160 -10.28 11.05 24.85
C ASN A 160 -11.49 10.50 24.08
N PHE A 161 -11.34 10.34 22.77
CA PHE A 161 -12.29 9.60 21.95
C PHE A 161 -12.01 8.10 22.14
N VAL A 162 -13.04 7.32 22.48
CA VAL A 162 -12.95 5.87 22.59
C VAL A 162 -13.84 5.25 21.52
N GLY A 163 -13.22 4.52 20.59
CA GLY A 163 -13.93 3.84 19.51
C GLY A 163 -15.00 2.90 20.05
N GLY A 164 -16.18 2.93 19.43
CA GLY A 164 -17.31 2.08 19.78
C GLY A 164 -18.12 2.55 20.99
N THR A 165 -17.69 3.60 21.69
CA THR A 165 -18.42 4.15 22.84
C THR A 165 -18.68 5.65 22.72
N THR A 166 -17.67 6.45 22.37
CA THR A 166 -17.83 7.89 22.17
C THR A 166 -18.64 8.16 20.89
N ALA A 167 -19.68 8.99 21.00
CA ALA A 167 -20.50 9.37 19.86
C ALA A 167 -19.70 10.19 18.83
N LEU A 168 -19.91 9.90 17.55
CA LEU A 168 -19.17 10.52 16.44
C LEU A 168 -19.61 11.97 16.15
N ASP A 169 -20.75 12.40 16.68
CA ASP A 169 -21.27 13.78 16.61
C ASP A 169 -21.03 14.59 17.90
N THR A 170 -20.14 14.12 18.77
CA THR A 170 -19.71 14.89 19.94
C THR A 170 -19.08 16.22 19.50
N ALA A 171 -19.45 17.33 20.16
CA ALA A 171 -19.00 18.69 19.79
C ALA A 171 -17.47 18.88 19.75
N SER A 172 -16.72 18.05 20.46
CA SER A 172 -15.26 18.02 20.49
C SER A 172 -14.60 17.38 19.25
N LEU A 173 -15.39 16.71 18.42
CA LEU A 173 -14.91 15.90 17.32
C LEU A 173 -15.29 16.51 15.98
N THR A 174 -14.32 16.51 15.06
CA THR A 174 -14.63 16.65 13.64
C THR A 174 -14.41 15.28 13.00
N VAL A 175 -15.47 14.70 12.45
CA VAL A 175 -15.40 13.39 11.78
C VAL A 175 -15.58 13.60 10.28
N THR A 176 -14.56 13.25 9.52
CA THR A 176 -14.57 13.34 8.06
C THR A 176 -14.68 11.95 7.46
N TYR A 177 -15.64 11.79 6.55
CA TYR A 177 -15.96 10.54 5.88
C TYR A 177 -15.43 10.55 4.46
N TYR A 178 -14.64 9.54 4.10
CA TYR A 178 -14.07 9.38 2.76
C TYR A 178 -14.57 8.09 2.12
N ASN A 179 -15.20 8.22 0.96
CA ASN A 179 -15.66 7.09 0.18
C ASN A 179 -14.55 6.67 -0.79
N ALA A 180 -14.17 5.40 -0.78
CA ALA A 180 -13.17 4.91 -1.73
C ALA A 180 -13.82 4.71 -3.10
N ILE A 181 -13.27 5.34 -4.14
CA ILE A 181 -13.68 5.12 -5.53
C ILE A 181 -12.52 4.53 -6.31
N GLY A 182 -12.79 3.42 -7.00
CA GLY A 182 -11.83 2.77 -7.88
C GLY A 182 -10.67 2.10 -7.16
N MET A 183 -9.60 1.86 -7.93
CA MET A 183 -8.38 1.20 -7.48
C MET A 183 -7.55 2.16 -6.62
N THR A 184 -7.90 2.31 -5.34
CA THR A 184 -7.22 3.20 -4.40
C THR A 184 -5.91 2.56 -3.91
N ALA A 185 -4.84 2.70 -4.71
CA ALA A 185 -3.43 2.84 -4.31
C ALA A 185 -2.51 2.55 -5.51
N PHE A 186 -2.39 3.53 -6.42
CA PHE A 186 -1.18 3.69 -7.23
C PHE A 186 -0.22 4.66 -6.53
N VAL A 187 -0.04 4.51 -5.21
CA VAL A 187 0.98 5.25 -4.47
C VAL A 187 2.27 4.43 -4.53
N ALA A 188 3.06 4.76 -5.56
CA ALA A 188 4.50 4.57 -5.72
C ALA A 188 5.14 3.31 -5.08
N VAL A 189 5.06 2.16 -5.76
CA VAL A 189 6.12 1.13 -5.67
C VAL A 189 7.16 1.27 -6.80
N LEU A 190 6.98 2.21 -7.74
CA LEU A 190 7.98 2.50 -8.77
C LEU A 190 9.17 3.33 -8.27
N ALA A 191 9.20 3.75 -6.99
CA ALA A 191 10.25 4.65 -6.48
C ALA A 191 11.51 3.94 -5.97
N SER A 192 11.50 2.62 -5.71
CA SER A 192 12.63 1.95 -5.04
C SER A 192 13.53 1.11 -5.93
N ALA A 193 13.20 0.90 -7.21
CA ALA A 193 14.01 0.06 -8.09
C ALA A 193 14.81 0.81 -9.17
N ASP A 194 14.40 2.02 -9.60
CA ASP A 194 14.88 2.56 -10.87
C ASP A 194 15.67 3.89 -10.79
N LEU A 195 15.52 4.71 -9.73
CA LEU A 195 16.17 6.03 -9.72
C LEU A 195 17.66 5.99 -9.32
N ALA A 196 18.09 4.98 -8.56
CA ALA A 196 19.50 4.82 -8.17
C ALA A 196 20.35 4.21 -9.30
N ALA A 197 19.77 3.33 -10.12
CA ALA A 197 20.48 2.64 -11.20
C ALA A 197 20.66 3.50 -12.47
N LEU A 198 19.82 4.52 -12.66
CA LEU A 198 19.88 5.45 -13.80
C LEU A 198 20.82 6.64 -13.60
N ASN A 199 21.23 6.95 -12.37
CA ASN A 199 22.12 8.09 -12.07
C ASN A 199 23.62 7.72 -12.06
N GLU A 200 23.98 6.45 -12.27
CA GLU A 200 25.37 5.97 -12.26
C GLU A 200 25.81 5.28 -13.57
N ARG A 201 25.05 5.48 -14.66
CA ARG A 201 25.47 5.14 -16.03
C ARG A 201 25.56 6.41 -16.88
#